data_AF-A0AAE3ZT55-F1
#
_entry.id   AF-A0AAE3ZT55-F1
#
_cell.length_a   1.000
_cell.length_b   1.000
_cell.length_c   1.000
_cell.angle_alpha   90.00
_cell.angle_beta   90.00
_cell.angle_gamma   90.00
#
_symmetry.space_group_name_H-M   'P 1'
#
loop_
_entity.id
_entity.type
_entity.pdbx_description
1 polymer ?
#
loop_
_entity_poly.entity_id
_entity_poly.type
_entity_poly.pdbx_seq_one_letter_code
_entity_poly.pdbx_strand_id
1 'polypeptide(L)'
;MTSAPHVRRTRSLPGSGGCTPAPPGAAGFRATLRRLLAAAGRVDDRAVARLIGDALETDGTLDTWAHLCAPALAATAGPANAPELALAAGIRAALDERLIRLARRDLAPTVMLTAPPGEPGDLPLTALAVVLLEHGVESWRLGADVPWAAISDAVARVAPDRLVVWSGGARGAELAELVAGHPAVAIVPAGPAVPLAETAAACLAATAR
;
A
#
# COMPACT_ATOMS: atom_id res chain seq x y z
N MET A 1 -19.93 -57.31 -51.33
CA MET A 1 -20.55 -55.98 -51.20
C MET A 1 -20.59 -55.67 -49.71
N THR A 2 -19.54 -55.01 -49.22
CA THR A 2 -19.18 -54.94 -47.80
C THR A 2 -19.53 -53.57 -47.24
N SER A 3 -20.30 -53.59 -46.16
CA SER A 3 -20.86 -52.43 -45.46
C SER A 3 -19.78 -51.65 -44.70
N ALA A 4 -19.75 -50.33 -44.88
CA ALA A 4 -18.80 -49.42 -44.23
C ALA A 4 -19.38 -48.87 -42.91
N PRO A 5 -18.61 -48.79 -41.81
CA PRO A 5 -19.10 -48.26 -40.55
C PRO A 5 -19.06 -46.72 -40.53
N HIS A 6 -20.19 -46.10 -40.19
CA HIS A 6 -20.29 -44.66 -39.95
C HIS A 6 -19.67 -44.29 -38.58
N VAL A 7 -18.50 -43.66 -38.62
CA VAL A 7 -17.86 -43.04 -37.44
C VAL A 7 -18.69 -41.81 -37.01
N ARG A 8 -19.26 -41.88 -35.81
CA ARG A 8 -19.92 -40.75 -35.15
C ARG A 8 -18.89 -39.67 -34.85
N ARG A 9 -19.02 -38.50 -35.48
CA ARG A 9 -18.24 -37.30 -35.13
C ARG A 9 -18.73 -36.76 -33.78
N THR A 10 -17.92 -36.91 -32.74
CA THR A 10 -18.09 -36.22 -31.47
C THR A 10 -17.86 -34.72 -31.67
N ARG A 11 -18.88 -33.92 -31.36
CA ARG A 11 -18.84 -32.47 -31.43
C ARG A 11 -18.05 -31.95 -30.23
N SER A 12 -16.82 -31.51 -30.46
CA SER A 12 -15.98 -30.85 -29.45
C SER A 12 -16.65 -29.55 -29.01
N LEU A 13 -16.82 -29.36 -27.70
CA LEU A 13 -17.26 -28.09 -27.12
C LEU A 13 -16.08 -27.10 -27.16
N PRO A 14 -16.28 -25.84 -27.54
CA PRO A 14 -15.22 -24.84 -27.48
C PRO A 14 -14.82 -24.63 -26.02
N GLY A 15 -13.52 -24.77 -25.77
CA GLY A 15 -12.92 -24.56 -24.45
C GLY A 15 -13.29 -23.19 -23.91
N SER A 16 -13.69 -23.18 -22.63
CA SER A 16 -13.82 -21.96 -21.84
C SER A 16 -12.46 -21.29 -21.83
N GLY A 17 -12.30 -20.27 -22.68
CA GLY A 17 -11.15 -19.40 -22.65
C GLY A 17 -11.20 -18.66 -21.32
N GLY A 18 -10.44 -19.16 -20.35
CA GLY A 18 -10.04 -18.38 -19.20
C GLY A 18 -9.27 -17.19 -19.74
N CYS A 19 -9.97 -16.08 -19.97
CA CYS A 19 -9.33 -14.80 -20.20
C CYS A 19 -8.84 -14.36 -18.84
N THR A 20 -7.65 -14.84 -18.45
CA THR A 20 -6.89 -14.19 -17.39
C THR A 20 -6.75 -12.74 -17.84
N PRO A 21 -7.30 -11.75 -17.12
CA PRO A 21 -7.07 -10.37 -17.49
C PRO A 21 -5.54 -10.18 -17.50
N ALA A 22 -5.00 -9.82 -18.66
CA ALA A 22 -3.61 -9.40 -18.75
C ALA A 22 -3.42 -8.27 -17.72
N PRO A 23 -2.28 -8.21 -17.02
CA PRO A 23 -2.03 -7.12 -16.11
C PRO A 23 -2.26 -5.82 -16.88
N PRO A 24 -3.03 -4.87 -16.34
CA PRO A 24 -3.25 -3.59 -16.96
C PRO A 24 -1.89 -2.98 -17.30
N GLY A 25 -1.53 -3.00 -18.59
CA GLY A 25 -0.49 -2.11 -19.08
C GLY A 25 -0.86 -0.65 -18.78
N ALA A 26 0.03 0.30 -19.02
CA ALA A 26 -0.19 1.72 -18.68
C ALA A 26 -1.57 2.30 -19.13
N ALA A 27 -2.19 1.75 -20.17
CA ALA A 27 -3.56 2.10 -20.59
C ALA A 27 -4.65 1.67 -19.60
N GLY A 28 -4.52 0.51 -18.95
CA GLY A 28 -5.45 0.00 -17.94
C GLY A 28 -5.45 0.85 -16.69
N PHE A 29 -4.26 1.18 -16.15
CA PHE A 29 -4.14 2.08 -14.99
C PHE A 29 -4.76 3.45 -15.25
N ARG A 30 -4.55 4.04 -16.44
CA ARG A 30 -5.18 5.32 -16.82
C ARG A 30 -6.70 5.27 -16.85
N ALA A 31 -7.29 4.15 -17.27
CA ALA A 31 -8.74 3.98 -17.26
C ALA A 31 -9.27 3.86 -15.82
N THR A 32 -8.60 3.07 -14.98
CA THR A 32 -8.95 2.91 -13.57
C THR A 32 -8.79 4.21 -12.78
N LEU A 33 -7.72 4.98 -12.99
CA LEU A 33 -7.51 6.27 -12.37
C LEU A 33 -8.65 7.25 -12.66
N ARG A 34 -9.13 7.32 -13.91
CA ARG A 34 -10.30 8.16 -14.26
C ARG A 34 -11.57 7.71 -13.52
N ARG A 35 -11.78 6.40 -13.37
CA ARG A 35 -12.92 5.85 -12.62
C ARG A 35 -12.82 6.17 -11.13
N LEU A 36 -11.62 6.10 -10.55
CA LEU A 36 -11.35 6.48 -9.16
C LEU A 36 -11.69 7.96 -8.91
N LEU A 37 -11.17 8.86 -9.75
CA LEU A 37 -11.46 10.30 -9.64
C LEU A 37 -12.95 10.61 -9.82
N ALA A 38 -13.63 9.91 -10.74
CA ALA A 38 -15.07 10.05 -10.92
C ALA A 38 -15.90 9.51 -9.74
N ALA A 39 -15.42 8.47 -9.04
CA ALA A 39 -16.03 7.97 -7.82
C ALA A 39 -15.81 8.94 -6.64
N ALA A 40 -14.59 9.42 -6.46
CA ALA A 40 -14.25 10.44 -5.48
C ALA A 40 -15.07 11.72 -5.68
N GLY A 41 -15.23 12.19 -6.93
CA GLY A 41 -16.07 13.34 -7.27
C GLY A 41 -17.55 13.16 -6.90
N ARG A 42 -18.03 11.92 -6.79
CA ARG A 42 -19.37 11.56 -6.29
C ARG A 42 -19.41 11.26 -4.79
N VAL A 43 -18.28 11.41 -4.10
CA VAL A 43 -18.09 11.09 -2.67
C VAL A 43 -18.44 9.62 -2.38
N ASP A 44 -18.13 8.73 -3.33
CA ASP A 44 -18.42 7.30 -3.27
C ASP A 44 -17.16 6.53 -2.82
N ASP A 45 -16.83 6.67 -1.53
CA ASP A 45 -15.69 6.02 -0.86
C ASP A 45 -15.73 4.49 -1.01
N ARG A 46 -16.92 3.89 -1.03
CA ARG A 46 -17.10 2.45 -1.26
C ARG A 46 -16.71 2.03 -2.67
N ALA A 47 -17.04 2.83 -3.69
CA ALA A 47 -16.58 2.55 -5.05
C ALA A 47 -15.07 2.74 -5.18
N VAL A 48 -14.49 3.74 -4.51
CA VAL A 48 -13.04 3.88 -4.41
C VAL A 48 -12.42 2.63 -3.79
N ALA A 49 -12.90 2.19 -2.62
CA ALA A 49 -12.39 1.01 -1.93
C ALA A 49 -12.44 -0.25 -2.80
N ARG A 50 -13.55 -0.48 -3.52
CA ARG A 50 -13.66 -1.61 -4.46
C ARG A 50 -12.65 -1.54 -5.59
N LEU A 51 -12.52 -0.39 -6.25
CA LEU A 51 -11.58 -0.19 -7.36
C LEU A 51 -10.13 -0.39 -6.92
N ILE A 52 -9.77 0.11 -5.73
CA ILE A 52 -8.44 -0.11 -5.16
C ILE A 52 -8.26 -1.55 -4.74
N GLY A 53 -9.24 -2.19 -4.10
CA GLY A 53 -9.19 -3.60 -3.73
C GLY A 53 -8.96 -4.51 -4.94
N ASP A 54 -9.68 -4.30 -6.04
CA ASP A 54 -9.50 -5.05 -7.29
C ASP A 54 -8.08 -4.88 -7.86
N ALA A 55 -7.55 -3.65 -7.81
CA ALA A 55 -6.19 -3.35 -8.27
C ALA A 55 -5.12 -3.98 -7.35
N LEU A 56 -5.30 -3.93 -6.03
CA LEU A 56 -4.39 -4.57 -5.08
C LEU A 56 -4.28 -6.08 -5.31
N GLU A 57 -5.40 -6.75 -5.60
CA GLU A 57 -5.40 -8.19 -5.90
C GLU A 57 -4.81 -8.53 -7.27
N THR A 58 -4.97 -7.66 -8.27
CA THR A 58 -4.53 -7.92 -9.65
C THR A 58 -3.08 -7.51 -9.90
N ASP A 59 -2.70 -6.34 -9.39
CA ASP A 59 -1.46 -5.62 -9.72
C ASP A 59 -0.48 -5.57 -8.54
N GLY A 60 -0.93 -5.92 -7.34
CA GLY A 60 -0.14 -5.78 -6.12
C GLY A 60 -0.08 -4.34 -5.61
N THR A 61 0.47 -4.20 -4.40
CA THR A 61 0.38 -2.94 -3.65
C THR A 61 1.26 -1.84 -4.21
N LEU A 62 2.49 -2.16 -4.64
CA LEU A 62 3.42 -1.14 -5.15
C LEU A 62 2.93 -0.50 -6.45
N ASP A 63 2.47 -1.31 -7.41
CA ASP A 63 1.96 -0.80 -8.69
C ASP A 63 0.64 -0.04 -8.50
N THR A 64 -0.27 -0.58 -7.69
CA THR A 64 -1.52 0.11 -7.33
C THR A 64 -1.24 1.46 -6.69
N TRP A 65 -0.27 1.54 -5.77
CA TRP A 65 0.08 2.78 -5.12
C TRP A 65 0.67 3.80 -6.10
N ALA A 66 1.67 3.39 -6.89
CA ALA A 66 2.42 4.25 -7.79
C ALA A 66 1.56 4.78 -8.95
N HIS A 67 0.64 3.96 -9.47
CA HIS A 67 -0.13 4.30 -10.66
C HIS A 67 -1.55 4.79 -10.38
N LEU A 68 -2.12 4.48 -9.21
CA LEU A 68 -3.49 4.84 -8.86
C LEU A 68 -3.57 5.74 -7.62
N CYS A 69 -3.13 5.26 -6.46
CA CYS A 69 -3.34 5.98 -5.19
C CYS A 69 -2.61 7.33 -5.15
N ALA A 70 -1.29 7.33 -5.36
CA ALA A 70 -0.50 8.56 -5.29
C ALA A 70 -0.90 9.59 -6.35
N PRO A 71 -1.10 9.23 -7.64
CA PRO A 71 -1.61 10.16 -8.64
C PRO A 71 -3.03 10.69 -8.33
N ALA A 72 -3.93 9.85 -7.81
CA ALA A 72 -5.28 10.28 -7.47
C ALA A 72 -5.27 11.29 -6.30
N LEU A 73 -4.49 11.00 -5.25
CA LEU A 73 -4.33 11.90 -4.10
C LEU A 73 -3.71 13.24 -4.53
N ALA A 74 -2.69 13.20 -5.39
CA ALA A 74 -2.09 14.42 -5.95
C ALA A 74 -3.08 15.23 -6.80
N ALA A 75 -3.96 14.56 -7.56
CA ALA A 75 -4.97 15.24 -8.38
C ALA A 75 -6.10 15.88 -7.57
N THR A 76 -6.37 15.40 -6.36
CA THR A 76 -7.38 15.95 -5.43
C THR A 76 -6.79 16.83 -4.33
N ALA A 77 -5.46 16.98 -4.29
CA ALA A 77 -4.76 17.73 -3.25
C ALA A 77 -5.21 19.20 -3.23
N GLY A 78 -5.39 19.73 -2.03
CA GLY A 78 -5.82 21.11 -1.82
C GLY A 78 -6.39 21.31 -0.42
N PRO A 79 -7.12 22.41 -0.18
CA PRO A 79 -7.93 22.54 1.03
C PRO A 79 -8.88 21.34 1.15
N ALA A 80 -9.07 20.85 2.38
CA ALA A 80 -9.88 19.67 2.66
C ALA A 80 -11.22 19.71 1.90
N ASN A 81 -11.35 18.83 0.91
CA ASN A 81 -12.51 18.76 0.03
C ASN A 81 -13.15 17.37 0.06
N ALA A 82 -14.45 17.30 -0.23
CA ALA A 82 -15.19 16.04 -0.13
C ALA A 82 -14.63 14.92 -1.03
N PRO A 83 -14.19 15.19 -2.28
CA PRO A 83 -13.52 14.17 -3.10
C PRO A 83 -12.24 13.60 -2.50
N GLU A 84 -11.36 14.46 -1.97
CA GLU A 84 -10.13 14.03 -1.30
C GLU A 84 -10.42 13.17 -0.07
N LEU A 85 -11.39 13.58 0.75
CA LEU A 85 -11.80 12.81 1.93
C LEU A 85 -12.38 11.44 1.55
N ALA A 86 -13.24 11.36 0.54
CA ALA A 86 -13.80 10.10 0.06
C ALA A 86 -12.72 9.19 -0.56
N LEU A 87 -11.76 9.78 -1.28
CA LEU A 87 -10.63 9.06 -1.85
C LEU A 87 -9.75 8.47 -0.73
N ALA A 88 -9.38 9.29 0.26
CA ALA A 88 -8.58 8.86 1.40
C ALA A 88 -9.29 7.76 2.22
N ALA A 89 -10.59 7.91 2.48
CA ALA A 89 -11.39 6.92 3.20
C ALA A 89 -11.48 5.59 2.43
N GLY A 90 -11.70 5.64 1.11
CA GLY A 90 -11.78 4.44 0.27
C GLY A 90 -10.43 3.72 0.16
N ILE A 91 -9.33 4.45 -0.03
CA ILE A 91 -7.97 3.87 -0.03
C ILE A 91 -7.67 3.24 1.33
N ARG A 92 -7.99 3.92 2.43
CA ARG A 92 -7.81 3.38 3.79
C ARG A 92 -8.52 2.04 3.94
N ALA A 93 -9.80 2.00 3.61
CA ALA A 93 -10.62 0.81 3.77
C ALA A 93 -10.05 -0.38 2.98
N ALA A 94 -9.61 -0.16 1.73
CA ALA A 94 -9.02 -1.21 0.92
C ALA A 94 -7.68 -1.72 1.47
N LEU A 95 -6.83 -0.82 1.97
CA LEU A 95 -5.54 -1.20 2.56
C LEU A 95 -5.71 -1.94 3.90
N ASP A 96 -6.60 -1.47 4.77
CA ASP A 96 -6.88 -2.12 6.04
C ASP A 96 -7.49 -3.52 5.83
N GLU A 97 -8.38 -3.68 4.84
CA GLU A 97 -8.91 -4.99 4.47
C GLU A 97 -7.79 -5.92 3.97
N ARG A 98 -6.87 -5.40 3.14
CA ARG A 98 -5.71 -6.16 2.66
C ARG A 98 -4.78 -6.57 3.81
N LEU A 99 -4.51 -5.69 4.77
CA LEU A 99 -3.74 -6.02 5.98
C LEU A 99 -4.39 -7.18 6.74
N ILE A 100 -5.71 -7.12 6.97
CA ILE A 100 -6.44 -8.18 7.67
C ILE A 100 -6.33 -9.51 6.92
N ARG A 101 -6.44 -9.50 5.58
CA ARG A 101 -6.31 -10.72 4.77
C ARG A 101 -4.90 -11.31 4.79
N LEU A 102 -3.87 -10.47 4.85
CA LEU A 102 -2.47 -10.88 4.86
C LEU A 102 -1.94 -11.22 6.26
N ALA A 103 -2.67 -10.83 7.32
CA ALA A 103 -2.24 -10.99 8.70
C ALA A 103 -1.89 -12.46 9.02
N ARG A 104 -0.73 -12.65 9.64
CA ARG A 104 -0.17 -13.94 10.01
C ARG A 104 0.13 -13.99 11.50
N ARG A 105 -0.23 -15.08 12.16
CA ARG A 105 -0.08 -15.21 13.63
C ARG A 105 1.36 -15.50 14.07
N ASP A 106 2.19 -15.97 13.16
CA ASP A 106 3.57 -16.41 13.39
C ASP A 106 4.61 -15.31 13.11
N LEU A 107 4.20 -14.17 12.56
CA LEU A 107 5.10 -13.05 12.33
C LEU A 107 5.15 -12.14 13.55
N ALA A 108 6.37 -11.91 14.05
CA ALA A 108 6.63 -10.86 15.02
C ALA A 108 6.97 -9.56 14.28
N PRO A 109 6.43 -8.40 14.68
CA PRO A 109 6.80 -7.15 14.05
C PRO A 109 8.29 -6.82 14.26
N THR A 110 8.94 -6.28 13.23
CA THR A 110 10.35 -5.86 13.29
C THR A 110 10.57 -4.41 12.86
N VAL A 111 9.61 -3.87 12.09
CA VAL A 111 9.65 -2.50 11.57
C VAL A 111 8.61 -1.64 12.28
N MET A 112 8.98 -0.43 12.69
CA MET A 112 8.03 0.56 13.21
C MET A 112 7.79 1.66 12.18
N LEU A 113 6.53 2.00 11.96
CA LEU A 113 6.07 2.99 10.99
C LEU A 113 5.37 4.15 11.71
N THR A 114 5.83 5.38 11.47
CA THR A 114 5.26 6.57 12.13
C THR A 114 5.31 7.80 11.23
N ALA A 115 4.32 8.69 11.38
CA ALA A 115 4.39 10.07 10.91
C ALA A 115 4.53 11.00 12.13
N PRO A 116 5.52 11.91 12.15
CA PRO A 116 5.72 12.88 13.23
C PRO A 116 4.66 13.98 13.19
N PRO A 117 4.67 14.93 14.16
CA PRO A 117 3.63 15.95 14.26
C PRO A 117 3.53 16.84 13.02
N GLY A 118 2.30 17.21 12.65
CA GLY A 118 2.02 18.08 11.51
C GLY A 118 2.00 17.39 10.14
N GLU A 119 2.19 16.06 10.10
CA GLU A 119 2.05 15.24 8.89
C GLU A 119 0.71 14.47 8.94
N PRO A 120 -0.36 14.97 8.28
CA PRO A 120 -1.71 14.42 8.44
C PRO A 120 -1.93 13.09 7.71
N GLY A 121 -0.99 12.65 6.88
CA GLY A 121 -1.16 11.49 6.01
C GLY A 121 -0.35 10.26 6.45
N ASP A 122 -1.03 9.23 6.95
CA ASP A 122 -0.47 7.89 7.21
C ASP A 122 -0.93 6.83 6.19
N LEU A 123 -1.69 7.22 5.16
CA LEU A 123 -2.02 6.32 4.04
C LEU A 123 -0.77 5.68 3.40
N PRO A 124 0.31 6.43 3.12
CA PRO A 124 1.52 5.84 2.57
C PRO A 124 2.19 4.84 3.53
N LEU A 125 2.14 5.11 4.84
CA LEU A 125 2.65 4.19 5.86
C LEU A 125 1.81 2.92 5.95
N THR A 126 0.50 3.03 5.76
CA THR A 126 -0.38 1.85 5.71
C THR A 126 -0.16 1.04 4.43
N ALA A 127 0.06 1.70 3.30
CA ALA A 127 0.46 1.02 2.07
C ALA A 127 1.83 0.33 2.23
N LEU A 128 2.79 0.99 2.88
CA LEU A 128 4.08 0.38 3.21
C LEU A 128 3.92 -0.86 4.08
N ALA A 129 3.07 -0.81 5.11
CA ALA A 129 2.79 -1.97 5.96
C ALA A 129 2.24 -3.15 5.15
N VAL A 130 1.32 -2.89 4.20
CA VAL A 130 0.82 -3.93 3.29
C VAL A 130 1.98 -4.52 2.47
N VAL A 131 2.83 -3.68 1.87
CA VAL A 131 3.98 -4.15 1.08
C VAL A 131 4.92 -5.01 1.92
N LEU A 132 5.25 -4.57 3.14
CA LEU A 132 6.10 -5.33 4.06
C LEU A 132 5.48 -6.70 4.38
N LEU A 133 4.18 -6.72 4.68
CA LEU A 133 3.46 -7.93 5.03
C LEU A 133 3.32 -8.90 3.84
N GLU A 134 3.17 -8.39 2.61
CA GLU A 134 3.24 -9.19 1.37
C GLU A 134 4.59 -9.92 1.23
N HIS A 135 5.65 -9.38 1.83
CA HIS A 135 6.99 -9.96 1.87
C HIS A 135 7.30 -10.67 3.20
N GLY A 136 6.30 -10.88 4.07
CA GLY A 136 6.47 -11.60 5.34
C GLY A 136 7.12 -10.78 6.46
N VAL A 137 7.17 -9.46 6.33
CA VAL A 137 7.69 -8.55 7.36
C VAL A 137 6.52 -7.84 8.04
N GLU A 138 6.31 -8.14 9.32
CA GLU A 138 5.26 -7.51 10.12
C GLU A 138 5.74 -6.17 10.70
N SER A 139 4.82 -5.23 10.92
CA SER A 139 5.17 -3.88 11.38
C SER A 139 4.27 -3.33 12.48
N TRP A 140 4.87 -2.59 13.42
CA TRP A 140 4.11 -1.70 14.29
C TRP A 140 3.76 -0.43 13.53
N ARG A 141 2.50 0.01 13.62
CA ARG A 141 2.04 1.29 13.08
C ARG A 141 1.62 2.19 14.23
N LEU A 142 2.32 3.32 14.41
CA LEU A 142 1.96 4.31 15.41
C LEU A 142 0.92 5.31 14.90
N GLY A 143 0.76 5.43 13.57
CA GLY A 143 -0.19 6.34 12.92
C GLY A 143 0.42 7.66 12.49
N ALA A 144 -0.45 8.64 12.22
CA ALA A 144 -0.09 10.03 11.88
C ALA A 144 -0.05 10.92 13.12
N ASP A 145 0.60 12.09 12.98
CA ASP A 145 0.65 13.14 13.99
C ASP A 145 1.15 12.68 15.37
N VAL A 146 2.12 11.76 15.40
CA VAL A 146 2.60 11.13 16.63
C VAL A 146 3.66 12.03 17.29
N PRO A 147 3.48 12.47 18.55
CA PRO A 147 4.48 13.28 19.25
C PRO A 147 5.86 12.60 19.32
N TRP A 148 6.95 13.35 19.11
CA TRP A 148 8.32 12.82 19.16
C TRP A 148 8.65 12.05 20.45
N ALA A 149 8.17 12.55 21.60
CA ALA A 149 8.34 11.86 22.88
C ALA A 149 7.66 10.48 22.89
N ALA A 150 6.46 10.36 22.30
CA ALA A 150 5.74 9.09 22.19
C ALA A 150 6.42 8.14 21.20
N ILE A 151 7.00 8.66 20.11
CA ILE A 151 7.83 7.87 19.19
C ILE A 151 9.05 7.30 19.94
N SER A 152 9.81 8.15 20.62
CA SER A 152 11.00 7.74 21.39
C SER A 152 10.67 6.69 22.45
N ASP A 153 9.58 6.90 23.18
CA ASP A 153 9.09 6.00 24.22
C ASP A 153 8.61 4.65 23.66
N ALA A 154 7.98 4.64 22.48
CA ALA A 154 7.64 3.41 21.77
C ALA A 154 8.90 2.65 21.33
N VAL A 155 9.87 3.32 20.70
CA VAL A 155 11.14 2.72 20.26
C VAL A 155 11.89 2.10 21.44
N ALA A 156 11.97 2.80 22.58
CA ALA A 156 12.62 2.28 23.79
C ALA A 156 11.98 0.99 24.32
N ARG A 157 10.66 0.81 24.16
CA ARG A 157 9.93 -0.36 24.68
C ARG A 157 10.01 -1.59 23.81
N VAL A 158 9.94 -1.43 22.48
CA VAL A 158 9.90 -2.57 21.55
C VAL A 158 11.19 -2.80 20.79
N ALA A 159 12.13 -1.84 20.79
CA ALA A 159 13.43 -1.93 20.14
C ALA A 159 13.32 -2.47 18.68
N PRO A 160 12.60 -1.79 17.79
CA PRO A 160 12.43 -2.24 16.42
C PRO A 160 13.78 -2.25 15.69
N ASP A 161 13.95 -3.16 14.73
CA ASP A 161 15.14 -3.18 13.88
C ASP A 161 15.25 -1.91 13.03
N ARG A 162 14.09 -1.36 12.64
CA ARG A 162 13.97 -0.18 11.78
C ARG A 162 12.83 0.72 12.25
N LEU A 163 13.07 2.02 12.17
CA LEU A 163 12.04 3.04 12.34
C LEU A 163 11.89 3.82 11.03
N VAL A 164 10.75 3.67 10.37
CA VAL A 164 10.37 4.46 9.21
C VAL A 164 9.64 5.71 9.69
N VAL A 165 10.20 6.88 9.36
CA VAL A 165 9.60 8.18 9.69
C VAL A 165 9.15 8.85 8.40
N TRP A 166 7.83 9.01 8.23
CA TRP A 166 7.26 9.75 7.11
C TRP A 166 7.38 11.25 7.37
N SER A 167 8.25 11.97 6.67
CA SER A 167 8.40 13.42 6.82
C SER A 167 8.36 14.13 5.45
N GLY A 168 7.54 15.17 5.33
CA GLY A 168 7.40 16.03 4.16
C GLY A 168 8.56 17.00 3.90
N GLY A 169 9.60 17.00 4.75
CA GLY A 169 10.72 17.92 4.63
C GLY A 169 11.25 18.46 5.97
N ALA A 170 10.59 18.21 7.09
CA ALA A 170 11.09 18.57 8.41
C ALA A 170 12.13 17.55 8.93
N ARG A 171 13.33 17.57 8.34
CA ARG A 171 14.54 16.94 8.92
C ARG A 171 15.08 17.84 10.04
N GLY A 172 14.28 18.01 11.10
CA GLY A 172 14.54 18.92 12.23
C GLY A 172 15.57 18.40 13.24
N ALA A 173 15.78 19.20 14.29
CA ALA A 173 16.61 18.84 15.45
C ALA A 173 16.03 17.63 16.20
N GLU A 174 14.71 17.48 16.21
CA GLU A 174 13.98 16.42 16.90
C GLU A 174 14.26 15.04 16.29
N LEU A 175 14.38 14.96 14.96
CA LEU A 175 14.79 13.71 14.30
C LEU A 175 16.24 13.37 14.65
N ALA A 176 17.13 14.37 14.72
CA ALA A 176 18.51 14.16 15.11
C ALA A 176 18.65 13.73 16.58
N GLU A 177 17.85 14.31 17.48
CA GLU A 177 17.75 13.88 18.88
C GLU A 177 17.21 12.44 18.99
N LEU A 178 16.21 12.08 18.20
CA LEU A 178 15.69 10.71 18.14
C LEU A 178 16.77 9.72 17.66
N VAL A 179 17.51 10.06 16.61
CA VAL A 179 18.65 9.26 16.12
C VAL A 179 19.71 9.10 17.22
N ALA A 180 20.07 10.19 17.90
CA ALA A 180 21.08 10.17 18.95
C ALA A 180 20.64 9.36 20.18
N GLY A 181 19.35 9.37 20.51
CA GLY A 181 18.78 8.59 21.62
C GLY A 181 18.66 7.10 21.35
N HIS A 182 18.63 6.67 20.07
CA HIS A 182 18.40 5.29 19.66
C HIS A 182 19.45 4.81 18.63
N PRO A 183 20.76 4.81 18.94
CA PRO A 183 21.82 4.56 17.96
C PRO A 183 21.83 3.14 17.37
N ALA A 184 21.15 2.18 18.00
CA ALA A 184 21.02 0.82 17.51
C ALA A 184 19.87 0.64 16.50
N VAL A 185 18.96 1.61 16.40
CA VAL A 185 17.79 1.55 15.51
C VAL A 185 18.11 2.30 14.23
N ALA A 186 18.04 1.61 13.08
CA ALA A 186 18.26 2.29 11.81
C ALA A 186 16.99 3.02 11.38
N ILE A 187 17.12 4.33 11.23
CA ILE A 187 16.03 5.21 10.81
C ILE A 187 15.99 5.30 9.29
N VAL A 188 14.83 5.00 8.71
CA VAL A 188 14.57 5.06 7.28
C VAL A 188 13.71 6.29 7.00
N PRO A 189 14.23 7.31 6.33
CA PRO A 189 13.40 8.45 5.94
C PRO A 189 12.40 8.03 4.86
N ALA A 190 11.14 8.40 5.05
CA ALA A 190 10.08 8.31 4.05
C ALA A 190 9.46 9.69 3.86
N GLY A 191 8.67 9.87 2.81
CA GLY A 191 7.98 11.13 2.58
C GLY A 191 7.45 11.26 1.16
N PRO A 192 6.72 12.34 0.85
CA PRO A 192 6.11 12.58 -0.46
C PRO A 192 7.14 12.67 -1.60
N ALA A 193 8.39 13.03 -1.29
CA ALA A 193 9.49 13.09 -2.26
C ALA A 193 10.18 11.73 -2.50
N VAL A 194 9.93 10.72 -1.66
CA VAL A 194 10.56 9.41 -1.73
C VAL A 194 9.53 8.38 -2.21
N PRO A 195 9.77 7.68 -3.33
CA PRO A 195 8.86 6.63 -3.80
C PRO A 195 8.67 5.53 -2.75
N LEU A 196 7.44 5.03 -2.61
CA LEU A 196 7.10 3.96 -1.65
C LEU A 196 7.96 2.71 -1.85
N ALA A 197 8.25 2.36 -3.11
CA ALA A 197 9.10 1.22 -3.48
C ALA A 197 10.53 1.33 -2.93
N GLU A 198 11.08 2.55 -2.88
CA GLU A 198 12.42 2.79 -2.36
C GLU A 198 12.46 2.58 -0.84
N THR A 199 11.46 3.12 -0.13
CA THR A 199 11.32 2.90 1.32
C THR A 199 11.09 1.42 1.64
N ALA A 200 10.26 0.72 0.85
CA ALA A 200 10.04 -0.71 1.01
C ALA A 200 11.34 -1.52 0.82
N ALA A 201 12.10 -1.24 -0.24
CA ALA A 201 13.38 -1.90 -0.49
C ALA A 201 14.37 -1.71 0.66
N ALA A 202 14.45 -0.49 1.23
CA ALA A 202 15.31 -0.21 2.38
C ALA A 202 14.93 -1.01 3.64
N CYS A 203 13.65 -1.26 3.85
CA CYS A 203 13.17 -2.08 4.95
C CYS A 203 13.46 -3.58 4.71
N LEU A 204 13.17 -4.07 3.51
CA LEU A 204 13.28 -5.50 3.17
C LEU A 204 14.73 -6.00 3.06
N ALA A 205 15.66 -5.15 2.64
CA ALA A 205 17.07 -5.51 2.49
C ALA A 205 17.75 -5.91 3.82
N ALA A 206 17.17 -5.51 4.96
CA ALA A 206 17.72 -5.78 6.29
C ALA A 206 17.23 -7.11 6.90
N THR A 207 16.05 -7.58 6.51
CA THR A 207 15.38 -8.79 7.04
C THR A 207 15.92 -10.11 6.47
N ALA A 208 16.83 -10.05 5.49
CA ALA A 208 17.44 -11.23 4.87
C ALA A 208 18.69 -11.76 5.62
N ARG A 209 18.87 -11.43 6.91
CA ARG A 209 20.01 -11.88 7.74
C ARG A 209 19.63 -12.96 8.72
#